data_AF-A0A813E4W2-F1
#
_entry.id   AF-A0A813E4W2-F1
#
_cell.length_a   1.000
_cell.length_b   1.000
_cell.length_c   1.000
_cell.angle_alpha   90.00
_cell.angle_beta   90.00
_cell.angle_gamma   90.00
#
_symmetry.space_group_name_H-M   'P 1'
#
loop_
_entity.id
_entity.type
_entity.pdbx_description
1 polymer ?
#
loop_
_entity_poly.entity_id
_entity_poly.type
_entity_poly.pdbx_seq_one_letter_code
_entity_poly.pdbx_strand_id
1 'polypeptide(L)'
;DCGFTIDDSFRWWKQELCKDAEIDAASFEKNYTYDVEHAYGKKGHLQGQNAFGCPKLIAMPGESGGQVHGCVFKQLDIPQLRQQMHRWKVSDDSMMEMEKLINNGKHYQLACIEYFKAQHPGADGEGVGNTPGDYFKESCRCHIKKDIANSPAKSSNAGSPSPAALGA
;
A
#
# COMPACT_ATOMS: atom_id res chain seq x y z
N ASP A 1 5.26 9.01 -5.20
CA ASP A 1 5.37 8.50 -3.82
C ASP A 1 5.63 7.01 -3.70
N CYS A 2 5.00 6.13 -4.50
CA CYS A 2 5.19 4.68 -4.41
C CYS A 2 6.02 4.07 -5.56
N GLY A 3 6.79 4.89 -6.28
CA GLY A 3 7.72 4.41 -7.32
C GLY A 3 7.15 4.18 -8.72
N PHE A 4 5.86 4.46 -8.95
CA PHE A 4 5.25 4.38 -10.28
C PHE A 4 5.73 5.54 -11.16
N THR A 5 6.29 5.24 -12.33
CA THR A 5 6.66 6.27 -13.31
C THR A 5 5.44 6.71 -14.13
N ILE A 6 5.55 7.84 -14.82
CA ILE A 6 4.48 8.30 -15.72
C ILE A 6 4.23 7.28 -16.86
N ASP A 7 5.28 6.66 -17.39
CA ASP A 7 5.18 5.65 -18.45
C ASP A 7 4.50 4.38 -17.92
N ASP A 8 4.78 3.99 -16.68
CA ASP A 8 4.07 2.91 -16.02
C ASP A 8 2.60 3.26 -15.80
N SER A 9 2.29 4.50 -15.41
CA SER A 9 0.92 5.01 -15.28
C SER A 9 0.16 4.92 -16.59
N PHE A 10 0.73 5.36 -17.70
CA PHE A 10 0.08 5.23 -19.00
C PHE A 10 -0.20 3.77 -19.36
N ARG A 11 0.81 2.91 -19.22
CA ARG A 11 0.68 1.50 -19.54
C ARG A 11 -0.42 0.84 -18.71
N TRP A 12 -0.39 1.07 -17.40
CA TRP A 12 -1.32 0.43 -16.47
C TRP A 12 -2.75 0.96 -16.64
N TRP A 13 -2.96 2.28 -16.68
CA TRP A 13 -4.30 2.84 -16.83
C TRP A 13 -4.92 2.50 -18.18
N LYS A 14 -4.13 2.52 -19.26
CA LYS A 14 -4.60 2.08 -20.58
C LYS A 14 -5.02 0.62 -20.57
N GLN A 15 -4.19 -0.25 -19.99
CA GLN A 15 -4.50 -1.67 -19.88
C GLN A 15 -5.76 -1.92 -19.05
N GLU A 16 -5.95 -1.20 -17.93
CA GLU A 16 -7.08 -1.43 -17.03
C GLU A 16 -8.38 -0.83 -17.57
N LEU A 17 -8.35 0.42 -18.06
CA LEU A 17 -9.54 1.10 -18.57
C LEU A 17 -10.04 0.49 -19.87
N CYS A 18 -9.15 0.02 -20.76
CA CYS A 18 -9.56 -0.64 -22.00
C CYS A 18 -10.10 -2.06 -21.81
N LYS A 19 -10.27 -2.54 -20.57
CA LYS A 19 -11.11 -3.71 -20.29
C LYS A 19 -12.60 -3.39 -20.41
N ASP A 20 -12.97 -2.11 -20.23
CA ASP A 20 -14.30 -1.63 -20.57
C ASP A 20 -14.41 -1.53 -22.10
N ALA A 21 -15.43 -2.18 -22.66
CA ALA A 21 -15.65 -2.21 -24.10
C ALA A 21 -15.93 -0.82 -24.69
N GLU A 22 -16.37 0.14 -23.87
CA GLU A 22 -16.65 1.52 -24.28
C GLU A 22 -15.37 2.39 -24.35
N ILE A 23 -14.24 1.91 -23.84
CA ILE A 23 -12.97 2.67 -23.80
C ILE A 23 -11.92 1.96 -24.66
N ASP A 24 -11.87 2.29 -25.95
CA ASP A 24 -10.80 1.82 -26.81
C ASP A 24 -9.49 2.62 -26.60
N ALA A 25 -8.41 2.16 -27.24
CA ALA A 25 -7.11 2.81 -27.12
C ALA A 25 -7.14 4.29 -27.56
N ALA A 26 -7.91 4.63 -28.59
CA ALA A 26 -8.04 6.01 -29.06
C ALA A 26 -8.79 6.90 -28.05
N SER A 27 -9.85 6.35 -27.44
CA SER A 27 -10.64 7.02 -26.40
C SER A 27 -9.84 7.22 -25.12
N PHE A 28 -8.98 6.25 -24.76
CA PHE A 28 -8.04 6.42 -23.66
C PHE A 28 -7.12 7.64 -23.88
N GLU A 29 -6.44 7.67 -25.03
CA GLU A 29 -5.49 8.75 -25.36
C GLU A 29 -6.18 10.12 -25.38
N LYS A 30 -7.42 10.17 -25.89
CA LYS A 30 -8.17 11.41 -25.99
C LYS A 30 -8.64 11.93 -24.64
N ASN A 31 -9.15 11.04 -23.77
CA ASN A 31 -9.90 11.46 -22.59
C ASN A 31 -9.10 11.41 -21.28
N TYR A 32 -8.03 10.60 -21.19
CA TYR A 32 -7.34 10.33 -19.93
C TYR A 32 -5.88 10.76 -19.93
N THR A 33 -5.26 10.96 -21.10
CA THR A 33 -3.83 11.31 -21.17
C THR A 33 -3.53 12.61 -20.44
N TYR A 34 -4.37 13.63 -20.62
CA TYR A 34 -4.23 14.90 -19.93
C TYR A 34 -4.23 14.74 -18.40
N ASP A 35 -5.11 13.90 -17.85
CA ASP A 35 -5.23 13.71 -16.41
C ASP A 35 -3.99 13.05 -15.81
N VAL A 36 -3.44 12.04 -16.51
CA VAL A 36 -2.18 11.41 -16.11
C VAL A 36 -1.05 12.44 -16.15
N GLU A 37 -0.89 13.17 -17.26
CA GLU A 37 0.16 14.18 -17.36
C GLU A 37 0.02 15.28 -16.30
N HIS A 38 -1.20 15.73 -16.02
CA HIS A 38 -1.49 16.71 -14.98
C HIS A 38 -1.14 16.17 -13.59
N ALA A 39 -1.49 14.92 -13.27
CA ALA A 39 -1.13 14.29 -11.99
C ALA A 39 0.38 14.25 -11.76
N TYR A 40 1.18 14.10 -12.83
CA TYR A 40 2.65 14.12 -12.77
C TYR A 40 3.28 15.50 -12.99
N GLY A 41 2.49 16.58 -13.08
CA GLY A 41 2.99 17.94 -13.25
C GLY A 41 3.61 18.19 -14.64
N LYS A 42 3.17 17.46 -15.67
CA LYS A 42 3.58 17.63 -17.07
C LYS A 42 2.63 18.52 -17.88
N LYS A 43 1.48 18.89 -17.30
CA LYS A 43 0.50 19.84 -17.85
C LYS A 43 0.05 20.84 -16.78
N GLY A 44 -0.71 21.85 -17.20
CA GLY A 44 -1.22 22.90 -16.30
C GLY A 44 -0.12 23.75 -15.69
N HIS A 45 -0.21 24.02 -14.38
CA HIS A 45 0.80 24.81 -13.64
C HIS A 45 2.10 24.04 -13.34
N LEU A 46 2.31 22.88 -13.96
CA LEU A 46 3.51 22.03 -13.79
C LEU A 46 3.76 21.61 -12.33
N GLN A 47 2.70 21.58 -11.52
CA GLN A 47 2.70 21.04 -10.17
C GLN A 47 1.96 19.71 -10.20
N GLY A 48 2.66 18.62 -9.87
CA GLY A 48 2.05 17.31 -9.73
C GLY A 48 1.04 17.28 -8.58
N GLN A 49 0.11 16.33 -8.65
CA GLN A 49 -0.85 16.09 -7.59
C GLN A 49 -0.19 15.27 -6.48
N ASN A 50 -0.21 15.79 -5.26
CA ASN A 50 0.22 15.04 -4.09
C ASN A 50 -0.83 13.99 -3.73
N ALA A 51 -0.38 12.80 -3.32
CA ALA A 51 -1.27 11.76 -2.81
C ALA A 51 -2.04 12.27 -1.57
N PHE A 52 -3.28 11.82 -1.40
CA PHE A 52 -4.11 12.23 -0.28
C PHE A 52 -3.66 11.56 1.03
N GLY A 53 -3.56 12.35 2.10
CA GLY A 53 -3.39 11.83 3.45
C GLY A 53 -4.68 11.24 4.03
N CYS A 54 -4.54 10.40 5.04
CA CYS A 54 -5.66 9.74 5.72
C CYS A 54 -6.73 10.74 6.21
N PRO A 55 -6.40 11.90 6.81
CA PRO A 55 -7.43 12.86 7.22
C PRO A 55 -8.33 13.31 6.06
N LYS A 56 -7.75 13.55 4.88
CA LYS A 56 -8.51 13.93 3.68
C LYS A 56 -9.39 12.77 3.20
N LEU A 57 -8.83 11.56 3.11
CA LEU A 57 -9.57 10.37 2.67
C LEU A 57 -10.74 10.04 3.60
N ILE A 58 -10.53 10.17 4.91
CA ILE A 58 -11.56 10.00 5.93
C ILE A 58 -12.62 11.10 5.79
N ALA A 59 -12.24 12.34 5.49
CA ALA A 59 -13.19 13.44 5.37
C ALA A 59 -14.01 13.44 4.07
N MET A 60 -13.65 12.63 3.07
CA MET A 60 -14.42 12.53 1.83
C MET A 60 -15.87 12.08 2.11
N PRO A 61 -16.83 12.57 1.31
CA PRO A 61 -18.22 12.10 1.39
C PRO A 61 -18.30 10.59 1.14
N GLY A 62 -19.38 9.98 1.60
CA GLY A 62 -19.65 8.57 1.31
C GLY A 62 -19.72 8.32 -0.20
N GLU A 63 -19.39 7.10 -0.61
CA GLU A 63 -19.44 6.69 -2.01
C GLU A 63 -20.88 6.82 -2.53
N SER A 64 -21.06 7.57 -3.62
CA SER A 64 -22.27 7.47 -4.44
C SER A 64 -22.18 6.25 -5.35
N GLY A 65 -23.29 5.83 -5.96
CA GLY A 65 -23.31 4.66 -6.86
C GLY A 65 -22.19 4.73 -7.92
N GLY A 66 -21.30 3.71 -7.92
CA GLY A 66 -20.16 3.61 -8.83
C GLY A 66 -18.84 4.19 -8.32
N GLN A 67 -18.78 4.75 -7.11
CA GLN A 67 -17.56 5.26 -6.49
C GLN A 67 -16.97 4.26 -5.48
N VAL A 68 -15.64 4.22 -5.36
CA VAL A 68 -14.90 3.29 -4.48
C VAL A 68 -13.77 3.99 -3.70
N HIS A 69 -13.92 5.29 -3.44
CA HIS A 69 -12.89 6.13 -2.81
C HIS A 69 -13.16 6.30 -1.32
N GLY A 70 -12.12 6.49 -0.51
CA GLY A 70 -12.27 6.92 0.89
C GLY A 70 -11.47 6.07 1.85
N CYS A 71 -12.04 5.85 3.04
CA CYS A 71 -11.45 5.04 4.10
C CYS A 71 -12.39 3.90 4.46
N VAL A 72 -11.95 2.66 4.20
CA VAL A 72 -12.73 1.44 4.46
C VAL A 72 -13.23 1.34 5.90
N PHE A 73 -12.43 1.77 6.88
CA PHE A 73 -12.77 1.74 8.30
C PHE A 73 -13.84 2.77 8.71
N LYS A 74 -14.11 3.76 7.85
CA LYS A 74 -15.19 4.74 8.04
C LYS A 74 -16.44 4.38 7.23
N GLN A 75 -16.25 3.85 6.02
CA GLN A 75 -17.34 3.71 5.05
C GLN A 75 -18.11 2.39 5.21
N LEU A 76 -17.42 1.31 5.53
CA LEU A 76 -18.09 0.04 5.80
C LEU A 76 -18.72 0.07 7.19
N ASP A 77 -19.92 -0.48 7.31
CA ASP A 77 -20.47 -0.81 8.61
C ASP A 77 -19.71 -1.97 9.26
N ILE A 78 -19.90 -2.17 10.56
CA ILE A 78 -19.18 -3.21 11.30
C ILE A 78 -19.40 -4.62 10.72
N PRO A 79 -20.63 -5.05 10.36
CA PRO A 79 -20.85 -6.33 9.67
C PRO A 79 -20.04 -6.48 8.37
N GLN A 80 -20.06 -5.48 7.49
CA GLN A 80 -19.31 -5.48 6.23
C GLN A 80 -17.80 -5.48 6.47
N LEU A 81 -17.33 -4.68 7.43
CA LEU A 81 -15.93 -4.61 7.80
C LEU A 81 -15.43 -5.96 8.34
N ARG A 82 -16.22 -6.63 9.18
CA ARG A 82 -15.91 -7.98 9.70
C ARG A 82 -15.83 -9.01 8.57
N GLN A 83 -16.80 -9.00 7.64
CA GLN A 83 -16.76 -9.86 6.47
C GLN A 83 -15.49 -9.62 5.64
N GLN A 84 -15.11 -8.36 5.46
CA GLN A 84 -13.91 -7.98 4.72
C GLN A 84 -12.62 -8.42 5.43
N MET A 85 -12.52 -8.20 6.74
CA MET A 85 -11.38 -8.65 7.55
C MET A 85 -11.22 -10.18 7.50
N HIS A 86 -12.32 -10.93 7.58
CA HIS A 86 -12.31 -12.38 7.42
C HIS A 86 -11.78 -12.80 6.03
N ARG A 87 -12.22 -12.14 4.95
CA ARG A 87 -11.70 -12.40 3.59
C ARG A 87 -10.20 -12.12 3.48
N TRP A 88 -9.70 -11.14 4.22
CA TRP A 88 -8.27 -10.79 4.29
C TRP A 88 -7.48 -11.59 5.32
N LYS A 89 -8.10 -12.62 5.92
CA LYS A 89 -7.48 -13.54 6.90
C LYS A 89 -6.95 -12.84 8.15
N VAL A 90 -7.59 -11.76 8.54
CA VAL A 90 -7.36 -11.10 9.84
C VAL A 90 -8.02 -11.94 10.93
N SER A 91 -7.36 -12.10 12.08
CA SER A 91 -7.93 -12.81 13.23
C SER A 91 -9.13 -12.08 13.83
N ASP A 92 -10.03 -12.84 14.47
CA ASP A 92 -11.19 -12.27 15.17
C ASP A 92 -10.76 -11.32 16.30
N ASP A 93 -9.67 -11.63 17.01
CA ASP A 93 -9.13 -10.77 18.07
C ASP A 93 -8.72 -9.38 17.55
N SER A 94 -7.98 -9.33 16.43
CA SER A 94 -7.60 -8.04 15.82
C SER A 94 -8.81 -7.30 15.27
N MET A 95 -9.80 -8.02 14.72
CA MET A 95 -11.07 -7.41 14.29
C MET A 95 -11.84 -6.80 15.47
N MET A 96 -11.88 -7.47 16.62
CA MET A 96 -12.51 -6.95 17.83
C MET A 96 -11.83 -5.66 18.33
N GLU A 97 -10.50 -5.58 18.31
CA GLU A 97 -9.80 -4.35 18.69
C GLU A 97 -10.05 -3.22 17.69
N MET A 98 -10.06 -3.51 16.37
CA MET A 98 -10.44 -2.53 15.35
C MET A 98 -11.86 -1.99 15.57
N GLU A 99 -12.83 -2.86 15.84
CA GLU A 99 -14.22 -2.48 16.13
C GLU A 99 -14.31 -1.57 17.36
N LYS A 100 -13.60 -1.91 18.43
CA LYS A 100 -13.53 -1.09 19.64
C LYS A 100 -12.95 0.30 19.35
N LEU A 101 -11.87 0.40 18.57
CA LEU A 101 -11.26 1.67 18.17
C LEU A 101 -12.23 2.54 17.33
N ILE A 102 -13.00 1.91 16.45
CA ILE A 102 -14.00 2.60 15.62
C ILE A 102 -15.18 3.08 16.48
N ASN A 103 -15.73 2.22 17.34
CA ASN A 103 -16.90 2.53 18.16
C ASN A 103 -16.59 3.53 19.28
N ASN A 104 -15.38 3.47 19.87
CA ASN A 104 -15.01 4.28 21.03
C ASN A 104 -14.27 5.59 20.68
N GLY A 105 -14.60 6.19 19.54
CA GLY A 105 -14.02 7.48 19.16
C GLY A 105 -13.72 7.67 17.69
N LYS A 106 -14.20 6.79 16.81
CA LYS A 106 -14.00 6.88 15.36
C LYS A 106 -12.51 6.91 14.99
N HIS A 107 -11.70 6.12 15.70
CA HIS A 107 -10.25 6.09 15.54
C HIS A 107 -9.83 5.27 14.31
N TYR A 108 -10.28 5.68 13.12
CA TYR A 108 -10.09 4.94 11.87
C TYR A 108 -8.61 4.70 11.52
N GLN A 109 -7.75 5.68 11.81
CA GLN A 109 -6.31 5.54 11.58
C GLN A 109 -5.70 4.49 12.51
N LEU A 110 -6.15 4.42 13.77
CA LEU A 110 -5.70 3.39 14.72
C LEU A 110 -6.22 2.00 14.31
N ALA A 111 -7.45 1.90 13.82
CA ALA A 111 -7.97 0.65 13.27
C ALA A 111 -7.14 0.17 12.05
N CYS A 112 -6.71 1.09 11.19
CA CYS A 112 -5.79 0.78 10.08
C CYS A 112 -4.41 0.30 10.56
N ILE A 113 -3.89 0.88 11.65
CA ILE A 113 -2.64 0.43 12.28
C ILE A 113 -2.81 -0.97 12.90
N GLU A 114 -3.94 -1.26 13.53
CA GLU A 114 -4.23 -2.60 14.06
C GLU A 114 -4.32 -3.64 12.93
N TYR A 115 -5.01 -3.29 11.83
CA TYR A 115 -4.99 -4.10 10.60
C TYR A 115 -3.56 -4.32 10.07
N PHE A 116 -2.72 -3.28 10.05
CA PHE A 116 -1.32 -3.41 9.62
C PHE A 116 -0.56 -4.43 10.47
N LYS A 117 -0.69 -4.37 11.80
CA LYS A 117 -0.04 -5.30 12.72
C LYS A 117 -0.51 -6.75 12.51
N ALA A 118 -1.81 -6.94 12.31
CA ALA A 118 -2.38 -8.26 12.02
C ALA A 118 -1.75 -8.89 10.76
N GLN A 119 -1.52 -8.09 9.72
CA GLN A 119 -0.90 -8.56 8.47
C GLN A 119 0.63 -8.66 8.52
N HIS A 120 1.27 -8.00 9.50
CA HIS A 120 2.72 -8.01 9.67
C HIS A 120 3.09 -8.41 11.11
N PRO A 121 3.00 -9.72 11.46
CA PRO A 121 3.36 -10.18 12.79
C PRO A 121 4.77 -9.74 13.20
N GLY A 122 4.87 -9.14 14.39
CA GLY A 122 6.12 -8.59 14.94
C GLY A 122 6.39 -7.12 14.59
N ALA A 123 5.56 -6.48 13.78
CA ALA A 123 5.63 -5.03 13.58
C ALA A 123 4.84 -4.26 14.66
N ASP A 124 5.34 -3.09 15.06
CA ASP A 124 4.70 -2.19 16.04
C ASP A 124 3.76 -1.15 15.39
N GLY A 125 3.75 -1.08 14.05
CA GLY A 125 2.94 -0.15 13.27
C GLY A 125 3.45 1.29 13.32
N GLU A 126 4.67 1.54 13.78
CA GLU A 126 5.27 2.87 13.75
C GLU A 126 5.36 3.41 12.32
N GLY A 127 5.08 4.70 12.14
CA GLY A 127 5.07 5.36 10.83
C GLY A 127 3.81 5.11 9.99
N VAL A 128 2.91 4.21 10.41
CA VAL A 128 1.65 3.93 9.71
C VAL A 128 0.53 4.84 10.22
N GLY A 129 -0.48 5.07 9.38
CA GLY A 129 -1.73 5.73 9.78
C GLY A 129 -1.86 7.19 9.32
N ASN A 130 -0.82 7.80 8.74
CA ASN A 130 -0.86 9.20 8.28
C ASN A 130 -1.24 9.35 6.81
N THR A 131 -0.65 8.53 5.95
CA THR A 131 -0.99 8.45 4.52
C THR A 131 -1.01 6.98 4.06
N PRO A 132 -1.75 6.63 2.99
CA PRO A 132 -1.65 5.31 2.38
C PRO A 132 -0.23 4.99 1.86
N GLY A 133 0.51 6.03 1.44
CA GLY A 133 1.90 5.88 1.01
C GLY A 133 2.83 5.40 2.12
N ASP A 134 2.61 5.85 3.35
CA ASP A 134 3.41 5.41 4.50
C ASP A 134 3.10 3.96 4.87
N TYR A 135 1.81 3.57 4.85
CA TYR A 135 1.40 2.16 5.00
C TYR A 135 2.15 1.27 4.00
N PHE A 136 2.15 1.65 2.72
CA PHE A 136 2.82 0.90 1.66
C PHE A 136 4.33 0.76 1.93
N LYS A 137 5.01 1.87 2.24
CA LYS A 137 6.46 1.88 2.50
C LYS A 137 6.83 0.98 3.69
N GLU A 138 6.11 1.06 4.79
CA GLU A 138 6.39 0.24 5.97
C GLU A 138 6.04 -1.24 5.74
N SER A 139 4.99 -1.53 4.96
CA SER A 139 4.68 -2.90 4.55
C SER A 139 5.83 -3.49 3.70
N CYS A 140 6.32 -2.75 2.70
CA CYS A 140 7.48 -3.17 1.91
C CYS A 140 8.71 -3.40 2.78
N ARG A 141 8.99 -2.54 3.76
CA ARG A 141 10.11 -2.71 4.70
C ARG A 141 9.95 -4.01 5.51
N CYS A 142 8.74 -4.33 5.96
CA CYS A 142 8.47 -5.58 6.69
C CYS A 142 8.74 -6.82 5.83
N HIS A 143 8.34 -6.79 4.55
CA HIS A 143 8.61 -7.89 3.62
C HIS A 143 10.12 -8.04 3.32
N ILE A 144 10.82 -6.95 3.04
CA ILE A 144 12.28 -6.98 2.80
C ILE A 144 13.03 -7.55 4.00
N LYS A 145 12.67 -7.14 5.24
CA LYS A 145 13.28 -7.68 6.46
C LYS A 145 13.06 -9.19 6.59
N LYS A 146 11.86 -9.68 6.27
CA LYS A 146 11.53 -11.12 6.28
C LYS A 146 12.36 -11.88 5.23
N ASP A 147 12.49 -11.34 4.03
CA ASP A 147 13.27 -11.97 2.96
C ASP A 147 14.77 -12.06 3.30
N ILE A 148 15.32 -11.01 3.93
CA ILE A 148 16.69 -11.01 4.43
C ILE A 148 16.86 -12.05 5.54
N ALA A 149 15.93 -12.12 6.50
CA ALA A 149 15.98 -13.09 7.59
C ALA A 149 15.85 -14.55 7.11
N ASN A 150 15.09 -14.77 6.03
CA ASN A 150 14.86 -16.09 5.44
C ASN A 150 15.96 -16.51 4.44
N SER A 151 16.86 -15.60 4.06
CA SER A 151 17.96 -15.91 3.16
C SER A 151 19.03 -16.75 3.88
N PRO A 152 19.47 -17.89 3.34
CA PRO A 152 20.49 -18.70 3.98
C PRO A 152 21.80 -17.89 4.08
N ALA A 153 22.33 -17.77 5.30
CA ALA A 153 23.58 -17.09 5.55
C ALA A 153 24.67 -17.67 4.64
N LYS A 154 25.25 -16.84 3.75
CA LYS A 154 26.44 -17.21 3.00
C LYS A 154 27.54 -17.52 4.02
N SER A 155 27.85 -18.81 4.19
CA SER A 155 29.03 -19.28 4.92
C SER A 155 30.28 -18.72 4.22
N SER A 156 30.81 -17.62 4.76
CA SER A 156 32.15 -17.14 4.39
C SER A 156 33.17 -17.95 5.18
N ASN A 157 33.47 -19.16 4.71
CA ASN A 157 34.66 -19.88 5.18
C ASN A 157 35.86 -19.40 4.36
N ALA A 158 36.42 -18.26 4.75
CA ALA A 158 37.72 -17.81 4.25
C ALA A 158 38.78 -18.70 4.91
N GLY A 159 39.13 -19.79 4.23
CA GLY A 159 40.25 -20.64 4.61
C GLY A 159 41.52 -19.80 4.72
N SER A 160 42.06 -19.70 5.92
CA SER A 160 43.38 -19.14 6.17
C SER A 160 44.42 -20.05 5.49
N PRO A 161 45.39 -19.52 4.72
CA PRO A 161 46.46 -20.34 4.21
C PRO A 161 47.42 -20.69 5.36
N SER A 162 47.58 -21.99 5.62
CA SER A 162 48.61 -22.52 6.51
C SER A 162 50.00 -22.27 5.91
N PRO A 163 51.01 -21.88 6.70
CA PRO A 163 52.36 -21.65 6.19
C PRO A 163 53.05 -23.00 5.92
N ALA A 164 53.47 -23.22 4.68
CA ALA A 164 54.31 -24.36 4.32
C ALA A 164 55.70 -24.19 4.97
N ALA A 165 56.11 -25.21 5.72
CA ALA A 165 57.43 -25.35 6.31
C ALA A 165 58.17 -26.54 5.68
N LEU A 166 59.49 -26.39 5.52
CA LEU A 166 60.54 -27.34 5.10
C LEU A 166 60.52 -27.71 3.60
N GLY A 167 61.64 -27.70 2.86
CA GLY A 167 63.05 -27.78 3.24
C GLY A 167 63.67 -29.02 2.60
N ALA A 168 64.47 -28.83 1.55
CA ALA A 168 65.65 -29.60 1.11
C ALA A 168 66.15 -29.03 -0.22
#